data_AF-A0A5E7ZSZ8-F1
#
_entry.id   AF-A0A5E7ZSZ8-F1
#
_cell.length_a   1.000
_cell.length_b   1.000
_cell.length_c   1.000
_cell.angle_alpha   90.00
_cell.angle_beta   90.00
_cell.angle_gamma   90.00
#
_symmetry.space_group_name_H-M   'P 1'
#
loop_
_entity.id
_entity.type
_entity.pdbx_description
1 polymer ?
#
loop_
_entity_poly.entity_id
_entity_poly.type
_entity_poly.pdbx_seq_one_letter_code
_entity_poly.pdbx_strand_id
1 'polypeptide(L)'
;MTKPTLAERPAILAAKRQLKMARSTHAYVRGNTAKFYEWLDASPASRRVPQGPAIWICGDCHLGNLGPINDGGGKIAIQIRDLDQAVIGNPAHDLIRLGLSLATAARGSDLPGVTTAHMIEAMVTGYASAMADPANGDTGPEPDAVRSVKRRAIGRRWRHLAKERFATREPMIPLGDKFWPLERFERDALAELVTEPEVAALVLSLDEKDRDRTVRLVDAAYWMKGCSSLGLLRFAALVGLKNAKGRSDYALIDLKEATSPIAPAAKGAKMPKDEAIRVVEAARALSPHLGSRMVAARALDRSLFVRELSPQDLKLEVEQFSAGQAVKAAR
;
A
#
# COMPACT_ATOMS: atom_id res chain seq x y z
N MET A 1 -25.47 3.39 13.98
CA MET A 1 -24.76 4.64 13.63
C MET A 1 -25.36 5.18 12.34
N THR A 2 -25.82 6.42 12.36
CA THR A 2 -26.24 7.17 11.16
C THR A 2 -25.06 7.29 10.20
N LYS A 3 -25.31 7.06 8.90
CA LYS A 3 -24.26 7.07 7.87
C LYS A 3 -23.85 8.52 7.61
N PRO A 4 -22.53 8.83 7.51
CA PRO A 4 -22.08 10.20 7.32
C PRO A 4 -22.45 10.70 5.92
N THR A 5 -23.03 11.90 5.85
CA THR A 5 -23.20 12.66 4.61
C THR A 5 -21.85 13.09 4.05
N LEU A 6 -21.78 13.47 2.78
CA LEU A 6 -20.54 13.99 2.18
C LEU A 6 -19.94 15.17 2.96
N ALA A 7 -20.78 16.07 3.48
CA ALA A 7 -20.32 17.22 4.24
C ALA A 7 -19.69 16.83 5.59
N GLU A 8 -20.12 15.72 6.19
CA GLU A 8 -19.61 15.23 7.47
C GLU A 8 -18.34 14.37 7.32
N ARG A 9 -18.15 13.73 6.16
CA ARG A 9 -17.00 12.82 5.93
C ARG A 9 -15.65 13.47 6.28
N PRO A 10 -15.30 14.70 5.84
CA PRO A 10 -14.00 15.31 6.14
C PRO A 10 -13.71 15.43 7.64
N ALA A 11 -14.67 15.93 8.43
CA ALA A 11 -14.51 16.11 9.86
C ALA A 11 -14.32 14.76 10.58
N ILE A 12 -15.10 13.74 10.21
CA ILE A 12 -14.99 12.40 10.78
C ILE A 12 -13.64 11.76 10.42
N LEU A 13 -13.19 11.91 9.17
CA LEU A 13 -11.91 11.36 8.72
C LEU A 13 -10.73 12.03 9.42
N ALA A 14 -10.78 13.36 9.60
CA ALA A 14 -9.77 14.12 10.34
C ALA A 14 -9.69 13.67 11.81
N ALA A 15 -10.84 13.57 12.50
CA ALA A 15 -10.89 13.09 13.87
C ALA A 15 -10.36 11.64 13.99
N LYS A 16 -10.76 10.74 13.08
CA LYS A 16 -10.22 9.37 13.06
C LYS A 16 -8.73 9.32 12.78
N ARG A 17 -8.20 10.20 11.93
CA ARG A 17 -6.75 10.33 11.67
C ARG A 17 -6.02 10.72 12.94
N GLN A 18 -6.48 11.75 13.64
CA GLN A 18 -5.92 12.19 14.92
C GLN A 18 -5.94 11.07 15.97
N LEU A 19 -7.09 10.39 16.13
CA LEU A 19 -7.22 9.27 17.05
C LEU A 19 -6.27 8.11 16.72
N LYS A 20 -6.06 7.79 15.43
CA LYS A 20 -5.12 6.75 15.02
C LYS A 20 -3.68 7.14 15.35
N MET A 21 -3.29 8.39 15.08
CA MET A 21 -1.95 8.89 15.37
C MET A 21 -1.69 8.97 16.88
N ALA A 22 -2.70 9.26 17.69
CA ALA A 22 -2.58 9.36 19.15
C ALA A 22 -2.37 8.01 19.87
N ARG A 23 -2.49 6.87 19.18
CA ARG A 23 -2.42 5.54 19.81
C ARG A 23 -1.03 5.17 20.33
N SER A 24 0.02 5.59 19.64
CA SER A 24 1.40 5.29 20.02
C SER A 24 2.38 6.18 19.26
N THR A 25 3.61 6.29 19.75
CA THR A 25 4.70 6.98 19.03
C THR A 25 4.92 6.40 17.64
N HIS A 26 4.89 5.07 17.49
CA HIS A 26 4.99 4.41 16.18
C HIS A 26 3.82 4.80 15.26
N ALA A 27 2.59 4.86 15.78
CA ALA A 27 1.40 5.28 15.03
C ALA A 27 1.45 6.76 14.60
N TYR A 28 1.99 7.63 15.45
CA TYR A 28 2.22 9.04 15.15
C TYR A 28 3.25 9.19 14.03
N VAL A 29 4.42 8.56 14.19
CA VAL A 29 5.54 8.66 13.25
C VAL A 29 5.15 8.13 11.86
N ARG A 30 4.43 7.01 11.77
CA ARG A 30 3.93 6.51 10.47
C ARG A 30 2.80 7.36 9.85
N GLY A 31 2.09 8.14 10.66
CA GLY A 31 0.95 8.95 10.21
C GLY A 31 1.35 10.35 9.72
N ASN A 32 2.63 10.72 9.88
CA ASN A 32 3.09 12.08 9.72
C ASN A 32 4.41 12.19 8.94
N THR A 33 4.35 11.91 7.63
CA THR A 33 5.49 12.00 6.71
C THR A 33 6.05 13.41 6.59
N ALA A 34 5.21 14.45 6.67
CA ALA A 34 5.67 15.85 6.67
C ALA A 34 6.58 16.16 7.86
N LYS A 35 6.17 15.82 9.08
CA LYS A 35 7.01 16.03 10.26
C LYS A 35 8.31 15.23 10.22
N PHE A 36 8.33 14.07 9.56
CA PHE A 36 9.56 13.33 9.33
C PHE A 36 10.55 14.11 8.47
N TYR A 37 10.11 14.65 7.31
CA TYR A 37 11.01 15.42 6.44
C TYR A 37 11.39 16.77 7.02
N GLU A 38 10.49 17.46 7.72
CA GLU A 38 10.82 18.67 8.48
C GLU A 38 11.91 18.39 9.54
N TRP A 39 11.77 17.30 10.28
CA TRP A 39 12.78 16.88 11.26
C TRP A 39 14.11 16.53 10.61
N LEU A 40 14.07 15.79 9.49
CA LEU A 40 15.27 15.37 8.79
C LEU A 40 16.02 16.59 8.26
N ASP A 41 15.34 17.57 7.67
CA ASP A 41 15.94 18.79 7.15
C ASP A 41 16.55 19.66 8.27
N ALA A 42 15.81 19.85 9.37
CA ALA A 42 16.26 20.64 10.52
C ALA A 42 17.38 19.97 11.35
N SER A 43 17.58 18.66 11.20
CA SER A 43 18.57 17.92 11.98
C SER A 43 20.00 18.31 11.59
N PRO A 44 20.91 18.61 12.53
CA PRO A 44 22.33 18.77 12.21
C PRO A 44 22.96 17.53 11.55
N ALA A 45 22.35 16.35 11.74
CA ALA A 45 22.77 15.12 11.10
C ALA A 45 22.44 15.07 9.60
N SER A 46 21.52 15.91 9.10
CA SER A 46 21.14 15.97 7.68
C SER A 46 22.33 16.21 6.76
N ARG A 47 23.27 17.06 7.20
CA ARG A 47 24.52 17.38 6.50
C ARG A 47 25.47 16.18 6.37
N ARG A 48 25.29 15.15 7.21
CA ARG A 48 26.08 13.91 7.20
C ARG A 48 25.39 12.79 6.42
N VAL A 49 24.15 13.00 5.96
CA VAL A 49 23.45 12.02 5.14
C VAL A 49 24.18 11.93 3.80
N PRO A 50 24.68 10.74 3.41
CA PRO A 50 25.43 10.57 2.17
C PRO A 50 24.54 10.89 0.97
N GLN A 51 25.14 11.47 -0.08
CA GLN A 51 24.45 11.70 -1.34
C GLN A 51 24.51 10.43 -2.19
N GLY A 52 23.37 9.73 -2.30
CA GLY A 52 23.21 8.57 -3.16
C GLY A 52 22.79 8.94 -4.59
N PRO A 53 22.73 7.95 -5.50
CA PRO A 53 22.21 8.16 -6.85
C PRO A 53 20.72 8.54 -6.80
N ALA A 54 20.28 9.32 -7.78
CA ALA A 54 18.87 9.65 -7.95
C ALA A 54 18.12 8.43 -8.52
N ILE A 55 17.43 7.71 -7.64
CA ILE A 55 16.64 6.52 -8.00
C ILE A 55 15.24 6.62 -7.42
N TRP A 56 14.30 5.81 -7.92
CA TRP A 56 13.01 5.66 -7.26
C TRP A 56 13.21 5.26 -5.79
N ILE A 57 12.57 5.98 -4.89
CA ILE A 57 12.45 5.69 -3.46
C ILE A 57 10.97 5.66 -3.09
N CYS A 58 10.61 4.94 -2.03
CA CYS A 58 9.26 4.89 -1.48
C CYS A 58 8.83 6.24 -0.89
N GLY A 59 9.75 6.98 -0.28
CA GLY A 59 9.49 8.29 0.30
C GLY A 59 8.71 8.26 1.62
N ASP A 60 8.05 7.15 1.95
CA ASP A 60 7.47 6.86 3.27
C ASP A 60 7.76 5.39 3.67
N CYS A 61 9.01 4.96 3.51
CA CYS A 61 9.42 3.58 3.80
C CYS A 61 9.38 3.28 5.30
N HIS A 62 8.35 2.57 5.75
CA HIS A 62 8.20 2.17 7.14
C HIS A 62 7.73 0.71 7.22
N LEU A 63 7.92 0.04 8.35
CA LEU A 63 7.60 -1.39 8.51
C LEU A 63 6.18 -1.76 8.03
N GLY A 64 5.19 -0.92 8.39
CA GLY A 64 3.80 -1.12 7.99
C GLY A 64 3.51 -0.99 6.48
N ASN A 65 4.50 -0.66 5.66
CA ASN A 65 4.45 -0.59 4.19
C ASN A 65 5.16 -1.79 3.54
N LEU A 66 5.85 -2.63 4.32
CA LEU A 66 6.46 -3.87 3.85
C LEU A 66 5.56 -5.07 4.10
N GLY A 67 5.55 -6.03 3.17
CA GLY A 67 4.96 -7.36 3.37
C GLY A 67 4.64 -8.09 2.06
N PRO A 68 3.99 -9.26 2.13
CA PRO A 68 3.78 -10.10 0.96
C PRO A 68 2.87 -9.41 -0.06
N ILE A 69 3.29 -9.47 -1.31
CA ILE A 69 2.54 -9.06 -2.48
C ILE A 69 2.52 -10.23 -3.46
N ASN A 70 1.33 -10.58 -3.93
CA ASN A 70 1.14 -11.57 -5.00
C ASN A 70 1.31 -10.88 -6.36
N ASP A 71 1.91 -11.58 -7.32
CA ASP A 71 2.07 -11.15 -8.70
C ASP A 71 0.83 -11.35 -9.58
N GLY A 72 -0.20 -12.02 -9.06
CA GLY A 72 -1.41 -12.41 -9.78
C GLY A 72 -1.36 -13.86 -10.28
N GLY A 73 -0.16 -14.39 -10.54
CA GLY A 73 0.11 -15.77 -10.94
C GLY A 73 0.39 -16.72 -9.76
N GLY A 74 0.35 -16.22 -8.52
CA GLY A 74 0.53 -17.02 -7.31
C GLY A 74 1.94 -16.95 -6.71
N LYS A 75 2.86 -16.20 -7.32
CA LYS A 75 4.18 -15.93 -6.72
C LYS A 75 4.05 -14.80 -5.71
N ILE A 76 4.58 -15.01 -4.52
CA ILE A 76 4.52 -14.03 -3.42
C ILE A 76 5.94 -13.60 -3.02
N ALA A 77 6.19 -12.30 -3.05
CA ALA A 77 7.43 -11.70 -2.54
C ALA A 77 7.15 -10.61 -1.51
N ILE A 78 8.11 -10.34 -0.63
CA ILE A 78 8.04 -9.19 0.28
C ILE A 78 8.42 -7.94 -0.52
N GLN A 79 7.49 -6.99 -0.59
CA GLN A 79 7.65 -5.77 -1.37
C GLN A 79 7.01 -4.58 -0.64
N ILE A 80 7.23 -3.38 -1.18
CA ILE A 80 6.67 -2.14 -0.67
C ILE A 80 5.24 -2.01 -1.21
N ARG A 81 4.27 -1.75 -0.32
CA ARG A 81 2.84 -1.77 -0.67
C ARG A 81 2.19 -0.40 -0.87
N ASP A 82 2.83 0.65 -0.38
CA ASP A 82 2.31 2.02 -0.40
C ASP A 82 3.39 2.93 -0.96
N LEU A 83 3.13 3.50 -2.13
CA LEU A 83 4.07 4.30 -2.91
C LEU A 83 3.49 5.67 -3.25
N ASP A 84 2.50 6.12 -2.49
CA ASP A 84 1.90 7.45 -2.65
C ASP A 84 2.95 8.56 -2.60
N GLN A 85 3.99 8.38 -1.78
CA GLN A 85 5.06 9.34 -1.53
C GLN A 85 6.30 9.10 -2.38
N ALA A 86 6.24 8.16 -3.34
CA ALA A 86 7.40 7.74 -4.08
C ALA A 86 7.91 8.83 -5.04
N VAL A 87 9.21 9.04 -5.03
CA VAL A 87 9.90 10.02 -5.86
C VAL A 87 11.20 9.45 -6.38
N ILE A 88 11.77 10.05 -7.42
CA ILE A 88 13.18 9.85 -7.73
C ILE A 88 13.98 10.72 -6.74
N GLY A 89 14.65 10.11 -5.77
CA GLY A 89 15.26 10.79 -4.64
C GLY A 89 16.52 10.08 -4.13
N ASN A 90 17.01 10.53 -2.97
CA ASN A 90 18.17 9.92 -2.31
C ASN A 90 17.74 8.67 -1.53
N PRO A 91 18.29 7.47 -1.80
CA PRO A 91 17.93 6.23 -1.11
C PRO A 91 18.13 6.28 0.40
N ALA A 92 19.02 7.15 0.90
CA ALA A 92 19.22 7.32 2.33
C ALA A 92 17.93 7.74 3.07
N HIS A 93 17.00 8.45 2.42
CA HIS A 93 15.73 8.84 3.04
C HIS A 93 14.88 7.64 3.44
N ASP A 94 14.79 6.61 2.59
CA ASP A 94 14.04 5.40 2.89
C ASP A 94 14.69 4.60 4.03
N LEU A 95 16.03 4.52 4.07
CA LEU A 95 16.75 3.83 5.15
C LEU A 95 16.56 4.54 6.50
N ILE A 96 16.66 5.87 6.52
CA ILE A 96 16.43 6.66 7.74
C ILE A 96 14.97 6.53 8.19
N ARG A 97 14.03 6.60 7.25
CA ARG A 97 12.60 6.44 7.53
C ARG A 97 12.28 5.06 8.10
N LEU A 98 12.84 4.01 7.51
CA LEU A 98 12.65 2.63 7.96
C LEU A 98 13.30 2.40 9.32
N GLY A 99 14.54 2.88 9.52
CA GLY A 99 15.24 2.81 10.80
C GLY A 99 14.46 3.51 11.93
N LEU A 100 13.90 4.70 11.67
CA LEU A 100 13.02 5.39 12.62
C LEU A 100 11.74 4.58 12.91
N SER A 101 11.15 3.95 11.88
CA SER A 101 10.01 3.06 12.06
C SER A 101 10.34 1.84 12.93
N LEU A 102 11.49 1.21 12.72
CA LEU A 102 11.96 0.07 13.53
C LEU A 102 12.23 0.48 14.97
N ALA A 103 12.92 1.60 15.19
CA ALA A 103 13.22 2.11 16.53
C ALA A 103 11.97 2.45 17.32
N THR A 104 10.98 3.09 16.67
CA THR A 104 9.71 3.44 17.33
C THR A 104 8.81 2.23 17.55
N ALA A 105 8.85 1.23 16.67
CA ALA A 105 8.17 -0.05 16.88
C ALA A 105 8.80 -0.82 18.05
N ALA A 106 10.12 -0.95 18.09
CA ALA A 106 10.85 -1.62 19.17
C ALA A 106 10.58 -0.96 20.53
N ARG A 107 10.59 0.38 20.58
CA ARG A 107 10.21 1.15 21.78
C ARG A 107 8.76 0.92 22.18
N GLY A 108 7.83 0.83 21.22
CA GLY A 108 6.42 0.55 21.49
C GLY A 108 6.15 -0.87 21.96
N SER A 109 7.11 -1.79 21.80
CA SER A 109 7.07 -3.18 22.26
C SER A 109 7.98 -3.43 23.47
N ASP A 110 8.41 -2.37 24.16
CA ASP A 110 9.29 -2.43 25.35
C ASP A 110 10.58 -3.24 25.14
N LEU A 111 11.10 -3.25 23.91
CA LEU A 111 12.36 -3.92 23.61
C LEU A 111 13.56 -3.10 24.12
N PRO A 112 14.61 -3.76 24.66
CA PRO A 112 15.82 -3.08 25.10
C PRO A 112 16.47 -2.23 23.99
N GLY A 113 17.15 -1.14 24.39
CA GLY A 113 17.86 -0.26 23.45
C GLY A 113 18.91 -1.00 22.62
N VAL A 114 19.59 -1.99 23.20
CA VAL A 114 20.53 -2.86 22.49
C VAL A 114 19.84 -3.66 21.37
N THR A 115 18.62 -4.15 21.60
CA THR A 115 17.82 -4.83 20.56
C THR A 115 17.49 -3.87 19.42
N THR A 116 17.13 -2.63 19.75
CA THR A 116 16.86 -1.59 18.73
C THR A 116 18.10 -1.31 17.88
N ALA A 117 19.27 -1.19 18.50
CA ALA A 117 20.53 -0.99 17.79
C ALA A 117 20.84 -2.16 16.83
N HIS A 118 20.71 -3.41 17.31
CA HIS A 118 20.89 -4.60 16.47
C HIS A 118 19.87 -4.69 15.34
N MET A 119 18.62 -4.26 15.54
CA MET A 119 17.62 -4.22 14.46
C MET A 119 18.01 -3.22 13.36
N ILE A 120 18.51 -2.04 13.73
CA ILE A 120 18.97 -1.03 12.76
C ILE A 120 20.23 -1.52 12.03
N GLU A 121 21.18 -2.13 12.75
CA GLU A 121 22.38 -2.72 12.17
C GLU A 121 22.04 -3.86 11.19
N ALA A 122 21.12 -4.74 11.57
CA ALA A 122 20.63 -5.82 10.71
C ALA A 122 19.97 -5.29 9.43
N MET A 123 19.16 -4.23 9.53
CA MET A 123 18.55 -3.55 8.38
C MET A 123 19.60 -2.97 7.43
N VAL A 124 20.60 -2.26 7.95
CA VAL A 124 21.68 -1.68 7.12
C VAL A 124 22.52 -2.78 6.48
N THR A 125 22.84 -3.84 7.24
CA THR A 125 23.60 -5.00 6.74
C THR A 125 22.83 -5.70 5.63
N GLY A 126 21.53 -5.97 5.82
CA GLY A 126 20.67 -6.58 4.81
C GLY A 126 20.61 -5.76 3.52
N TYR A 127 20.46 -4.43 3.65
CA TYR A 127 20.49 -3.52 2.51
C TYR A 127 21.84 -3.54 1.77
N ALA A 128 22.96 -3.49 2.51
CA ALA A 128 24.30 -3.54 1.93
C ALA A 128 24.57 -4.87 1.20
N SER A 129 24.16 -6.00 1.78
CA SER A 129 24.26 -7.31 1.14
C SER A 129 23.46 -7.39 -0.14
N ALA A 130 22.22 -6.88 -0.15
CA ALA A 130 21.37 -6.87 -1.34
C ALA A 130 21.94 -5.99 -2.48
N MET A 131 22.64 -4.90 -2.14
CA MET A 131 23.34 -4.08 -3.14
C MET A 131 24.59 -4.77 -3.71
N ALA A 132 25.30 -5.54 -2.89
CA ALA A 132 26.52 -6.23 -3.31
C ALA A 132 26.23 -7.41 -4.27
N ASP A 133 25.06 -8.05 -4.12
CA ASP A 133 24.61 -9.13 -5.01
C ASP A 133 23.12 -8.95 -5.38
N PRO A 134 22.81 -8.04 -6.33
CA PRO A 134 21.43 -7.71 -6.68
C PRO A 134 20.72 -8.82 -7.48
N ALA A 135 21.46 -9.77 -8.06
CA ALA A 135 20.92 -10.81 -8.96
C ALA A 135 20.80 -12.18 -8.28
N ASN A 136 21.73 -12.53 -7.39
CA ASN A 136 21.80 -13.83 -6.73
C ASN A 136 21.80 -13.73 -5.21
N GLY A 137 21.64 -12.52 -4.65
CA GLY A 137 21.82 -12.24 -3.23
C GLY A 137 20.99 -13.17 -2.38
N ASP A 138 21.66 -14.08 -1.68
CA ASP A 138 21.04 -14.87 -0.64
C ASP A 138 20.58 -13.91 0.47
N THR A 139 19.27 -13.68 0.55
CA THR A 139 18.64 -12.94 1.65
C THR A 139 18.85 -13.62 3.01
N GLY A 140 19.49 -14.80 3.02
CA GLY A 140 19.57 -15.70 4.15
C GLY A 140 18.27 -16.46 4.33
N PRO A 141 18.21 -17.33 5.36
CA PRO A 141 16.99 -18.05 5.68
C PRO A 141 15.88 -17.06 6.03
N GLU A 142 14.78 -17.13 5.26
CA GLU A 142 13.61 -16.27 5.48
C GLU A 142 13.14 -16.39 6.95
N PRO A 143 13.10 -15.29 7.71
CA PRO A 143 12.70 -15.31 9.11
C PRO A 143 11.30 -15.91 9.29
N ASP A 144 11.08 -16.65 10.37
CA ASP A 144 9.79 -17.33 10.62
C ASP A 144 8.60 -16.37 10.64
N ALA A 145 8.83 -15.12 11.06
CA ALA A 145 7.86 -14.04 11.00
C ALA A 145 7.38 -13.77 9.56
N VAL A 146 8.34 -13.62 8.64
CA VAL A 146 8.07 -13.37 7.22
C VAL A 146 7.41 -14.59 6.60
N ARG A 147 7.91 -15.79 6.91
CA ARG A 147 7.36 -17.07 6.43
C ARG A 147 5.93 -17.29 6.91
N SER A 148 5.62 -16.94 8.17
CA SER A 148 4.27 -17.01 8.74
C SER A 148 3.31 -16.09 7.99
N VAL A 149 3.74 -14.86 7.69
CA VAL A 149 2.92 -13.88 6.96
C VAL A 149 2.71 -14.33 5.50
N LYS A 150 3.75 -14.88 4.83
CA LYS A 150 3.62 -15.50 3.50
C LYS A 150 2.67 -16.71 3.51
N ARG A 151 2.79 -17.63 4.48
CA ARG A 151 1.89 -18.80 4.60
C ARG A 151 0.44 -18.36 4.79
N ARG A 152 0.18 -17.34 5.62
CA ARG A 152 -1.15 -16.74 5.80
C ARG A 152 -1.69 -16.13 4.50
N ALA A 153 -0.83 -15.60 3.64
CA ALA A 153 -1.23 -15.08 2.34
C ALA A 153 -1.68 -16.20 1.39
N ILE A 154 -0.90 -17.29 1.26
CA ILE A 154 -1.12 -18.39 0.29
C ILE A 154 -2.52 -19.04 0.41
N GLY A 155 -3.09 -19.11 1.62
CA GLY A 155 -4.39 -19.74 1.87
C GLY A 155 -5.63 -18.94 1.46
N ARG A 156 -5.49 -17.68 1.03
CA ARG A 156 -6.63 -16.77 0.86
C ARG A 156 -7.05 -16.68 -0.61
N ARG A 157 -8.25 -17.16 -0.95
CA ARG A 157 -8.84 -16.94 -2.28
C ARG A 157 -10.07 -16.05 -2.14
N TRP A 158 -10.36 -15.20 -3.13
CA TRP A 158 -11.53 -14.32 -3.08
C TRP A 158 -12.85 -15.12 -2.99
N ARG A 159 -12.90 -16.34 -3.56
CA ARG A 159 -14.01 -17.28 -3.37
C ARG A 159 -14.30 -17.60 -1.89
N HIS A 160 -13.31 -17.53 -1.00
CA HIS A 160 -13.49 -17.68 0.45
C HIS A 160 -14.03 -16.39 1.08
N LEU A 161 -13.52 -15.22 0.70
CA LEU A 161 -14.01 -13.92 1.21
C LEU A 161 -15.44 -13.59 0.74
N ALA A 162 -15.80 -13.96 -0.48
CA ALA A 162 -17.14 -13.75 -1.02
C ALA A 162 -18.18 -14.71 -0.40
N LYS A 163 -17.82 -15.99 -0.21
CA LYS A 163 -18.70 -16.97 0.47
C LYS A 163 -18.86 -16.72 1.96
N GLU A 164 -17.85 -16.20 2.64
CA GLU A 164 -17.92 -15.86 4.07
C GLU A 164 -18.69 -14.55 4.36
N ARG A 165 -18.84 -13.65 3.38
CA ARG A 165 -19.42 -12.30 3.62
C ARG A 165 -20.66 -11.94 2.82
N PHE A 166 -20.97 -12.63 1.72
CA PHE A 166 -22.07 -12.27 0.84
C PHE A 166 -23.06 -13.43 0.72
N ALA A 167 -24.06 -13.44 1.60
CA ALA A 167 -25.14 -14.43 1.62
C ALA A 167 -26.20 -14.21 0.50
N THR A 168 -25.94 -13.33 -0.47
CA THR A 168 -26.90 -12.86 -1.48
C THR A 168 -26.54 -13.31 -2.90
N ARG A 169 -27.57 -13.39 -3.76
CA ARG A 169 -27.49 -13.84 -5.17
C ARG A 169 -26.61 -12.95 -6.05
N GLU A 170 -26.46 -11.67 -5.69
CA GLU A 170 -25.42 -10.76 -6.17
C GLU A 170 -24.56 -10.27 -4.98
N PRO A 171 -23.22 -10.27 -5.08
CA PRO A 171 -22.34 -9.86 -3.99
C PRO A 171 -22.36 -8.33 -3.76
N MET A 172 -22.39 -7.90 -2.50
CA MET A 172 -22.47 -6.48 -2.10
C MET A 172 -21.50 -6.14 -0.97
N ILE A 173 -20.77 -5.04 -1.06
CA ILE A 173 -19.83 -4.56 -0.05
C ILE A 173 -20.60 -4.22 1.25
N PRO A 174 -20.18 -4.74 2.42
CA PRO A 174 -20.93 -4.55 3.65
C PRO A 174 -20.65 -3.15 4.20
N LEU A 175 -21.67 -2.30 4.20
CA LEU A 175 -21.57 -0.94 4.75
C LEU A 175 -21.41 -0.96 6.27
N GLY A 176 -20.67 0.01 6.81
CA GLY A 176 -20.43 0.15 8.25
C GLY A 176 -19.25 1.09 8.51
N ASP A 177 -18.54 0.88 9.63
CA ASP A 177 -17.47 1.78 10.04
C ASP A 177 -16.35 1.98 9.01
N LYS A 178 -16.07 0.95 8.20
CA LYS A 178 -14.99 0.94 7.20
C LYS A 178 -15.46 1.27 5.79
N PHE A 179 -16.72 1.03 5.47
CA PHE A 179 -17.28 1.18 4.13
C PHE A 179 -18.52 2.04 4.20
N TRP A 180 -18.46 3.23 3.61
CA TRP A 180 -19.56 4.20 3.60
C TRP A 180 -20.27 4.17 2.26
N PRO A 181 -21.59 4.45 2.23
CA PRO A 181 -22.34 4.52 0.98
C PRO A 181 -21.75 5.61 0.08
N LEU A 182 -21.81 5.40 -1.22
CA LEU A 182 -21.49 6.42 -2.22
C LEU A 182 -22.69 7.31 -2.50
N GLU A 183 -22.43 8.56 -2.85
CA GLU A 183 -23.41 9.37 -3.57
C GLU A 183 -23.59 8.90 -5.00
N ARG A 184 -24.68 9.32 -5.66
CA ARG A 184 -24.97 8.95 -7.05
C ARG A 184 -23.83 9.31 -8.00
N PHE A 185 -23.37 10.56 -7.95
CA PHE A 185 -22.28 11.01 -8.83
C PHE A 185 -20.96 10.27 -8.57
N GLU A 186 -20.67 9.86 -7.32
CA GLU A 186 -19.50 9.03 -7.01
C GLU A 186 -19.64 7.65 -7.67
N ARG A 187 -20.83 7.03 -7.57
CA ARG A 187 -21.10 5.73 -8.19
C ARG A 187 -21.04 5.81 -9.72
N ASP A 188 -21.61 6.86 -10.32
CA ASP A 188 -21.65 7.03 -11.77
C ASP A 188 -20.24 7.22 -12.34
N ALA A 189 -19.41 8.05 -11.70
CA ALA A 189 -18.00 8.21 -12.07
C ALA A 189 -17.21 6.91 -11.97
N LEU A 190 -17.44 6.09 -10.93
CA LEU A 190 -16.80 4.78 -10.82
C LEU A 190 -17.31 3.78 -11.87
N ALA A 191 -18.58 3.87 -12.27
CA ALA A 191 -19.15 2.99 -13.30
C ALA A 191 -18.55 3.28 -14.68
N GLU A 192 -18.33 4.55 -15.00
CA GLU A 192 -17.61 4.97 -16.20
C GLU A 192 -16.15 4.49 -16.15
N LEU A 193 -15.45 4.80 -15.05
CA LEU A 193 -14.03 4.50 -14.87
C LEU A 193 -13.69 3.01 -15.04
N VAL A 194 -14.51 2.09 -14.52
CA VAL A 194 -14.23 0.64 -14.65
C VAL A 194 -14.35 0.12 -16.07
N THR A 195 -14.99 0.87 -16.97
CA THR A 195 -15.13 0.54 -18.39
C THR A 195 -14.06 1.17 -19.26
N GLU A 196 -13.23 2.08 -18.71
CA GLU A 196 -12.10 2.65 -19.44
C GLU A 196 -11.14 1.53 -19.89
N PRO A 197 -10.58 1.61 -21.12
CA PRO A 197 -9.79 0.54 -21.70
C PRO A 197 -8.64 0.05 -20.82
N GLU A 198 -7.92 0.97 -20.16
CA GLU A 198 -6.76 0.61 -19.32
C GLU A 198 -7.17 -0.08 -18.01
N VAL A 199 -8.26 0.38 -17.38
CA VAL A 199 -8.81 -0.23 -16.16
C VAL A 199 -9.45 -1.58 -16.49
N ALA A 200 -10.23 -1.65 -17.56
CA ALA A 200 -10.81 -2.89 -18.04
C ALA A 200 -9.73 -3.93 -18.38
N ALA A 201 -8.66 -3.52 -19.07
CA ALA A 201 -7.52 -4.38 -19.38
C ALA A 201 -6.82 -4.91 -18.13
N LEU A 202 -6.60 -4.06 -17.11
CA LEU A 202 -6.08 -4.50 -15.82
C LEU A 202 -6.98 -5.58 -15.20
N VAL A 203 -8.28 -5.32 -15.11
CA VAL A 203 -9.23 -6.28 -14.49
C VAL A 203 -9.28 -7.59 -15.28
N LEU A 204 -9.23 -7.52 -16.62
CA LEU A 204 -9.28 -8.70 -17.50
C LEU A 204 -7.98 -9.50 -17.52
N SER A 205 -6.81 -8.85 -17.38
CA SER A 205 -5.50 -9.54 -17.37
C SER A 205 -5.33 -10.53 -16.21
N LEU A 206 -6.20 -10.43 -15.21
CA LEU A 206 -6.21 -11.27 -14.02
C LEU A 206 -6.97 -12.59 -14.24
N ASP A 207 -7.67 -12.72 -15.37
CA ASP A 207 -8.32 -13.95 -15.76
C ASP A 207 -7.73 -14.48 -17.07
N GLU A 208 -7.05 -15.63 -16.96
CA GLU A 208 -6.55 -16.36 -18.13
C GLU A 208 -7.68 -16.97 -18.97
N LYS A 209 -8.93 -16.94 -18.45
CA LYS A 209 -10.11 -17.55 -19.07
C LYS A 209 -10.98 -16.48 -19.75
N ASP A 210 -11.03 -16.57 -21.07
CA ASP A 210 -11.86 -15.79 -21.99
C ASP A 210 -11.43 -14.32 -22.21
N ARG A 211 -10.85 -14.04 -23.38
CA ARG A 211 -10.53 -12.67 -23.86
C ARG A 211 -11.78 -11.85 -24.24
N ASP A 212 -12.96 -12.48 -24.29
CA ASP A 212 -14.23 -11.87 -24.75
C ASP A 212 -15.17 -11.47 -23.60
N ARG A 213 -14.64 -11.24 -22.39
CA ARG A 213 -15.44 -10.84 -21.23
C ARG A 213 -15.68 -9.33 -21.20
N THR A 214 -16.89 -8.95 -20.82
CA THR A 214 -17.23 -7.54 -20.55
C THR A 214 -17.12 -7.24 -19.07
N VAL A 215 -16.60 -6.07 -18.72
CA VAL A 215 -16.51 -5.56 -17.35
C VAL A 215 -17.71 -4.67 -17.03
N ARG A 216 -18.21 -4.74 -15.79
CA ARG A 216 -19.21 -3.78 -15.27
C ARG A 216 -19.02 -3.54 -13.78
N LEU A 217 -19.41 -2.36 -13.31
CA LEU A 217 -19.53 -2.13 -11.87
C LEU A 217 -20.70 -2.94 -11.30
N VAL A 218 -20.45 -3.72 -10.25
CA VAL A 218 -21.48 -4.46 -9.50
C VAL A 218 -21.84 -3.69 -8.24
N ASP A 219 -20.84 -3.34 -7.45
CA ASP A 219 -21.02 -2.57 -6.23
C ASP A 219 -19.79 -1.73 -5.89
N ALA A 220 -19.96 -0.68 -5.10
CA ALA A 220 -18.86 0.15 -4.63
C ALA A 220 -19.18 0.88 -3.33
N ALA A 221 -18.14 1.15 -2.55
CA ALA A 221 -18.26 1.88 -1.29
C ALA A 221 -17.03 2.77 -1.06
N TYR A 222 -17.24 3.89 -0.38
CA TYR A 222 -16.14 4.73 0.11
C TYR A 222 -15.40 3.97 1.21
N TRP A 223 -14.08 3.87 1.10
CA TRP A 223 -13.26 3.03 1.95
C TRP A 223 -12.47 3.87 2.98
N MET A 224 -12.97 3.90 4.22
CA MET A 224 -12.26 4.50 5.36
C MET A 224 -11.07 3.62 5.77
N LYS A 225 -9.95 3.77 5.08
CA LYS A 225 -8.71 3.00 5.30
C LYS A 225 -7.47 3.86 5.11
N GLY A 226 -6.56 3.73 6.05
CA GLY A 226 -5.30 4.49 6.09
C GLY A 226 -5.10 5.18 7.43
N CYS A 227 -3.98 5.87 7.55
CA CYS A 227 -3.72 6.85 8.62
C CYS A 227 -3.51 8.21 7.97
N SER A 228 -2.36 8.41 7.31
CA SER A 228 -2.00 9.62 6.57
C SER A 228 -2.93 9.91 5.39
N SER A 229 -3.46 8.88 4.73
CA SER A 229 -4.38 8.99 3.58
C SER A 229 -5.86 9.19 3.95
N LEU A 230 -6.21 9.28 5.25
CA LEU A 230 -7.58 9.64 5.62
C LEU A 230 -7.86 11.10 5.23
N GLY A 231 -8.96 11.31 4.51
CA GLY A 231 -9.31 12.59 3.90
C GLY A 231 -9.13 12.63 2.39
N LEU A 232 -8.39 11.66 1.82
CA LEU A 232 -8.28 11.45 0.38
C LEU A 232 -9.40 10.54 -0.13
N LEU A 233 -9.69 10.61 -1.43
CA LEU A 233 -10.62 9.68 -2.06
C LEU A 233 -10.05 8.27 -2.03
N ARG A 234 -10.86 7.34 -1.54
CA ARG A 234 -10.56 5.92 -1.61
C ARG A 234 -11.84 5.13 -1.74
N PHE A 235 -11.91 4.26 -2.72
CA PHE A 235 -13.07 3.44 -2.99
C PHE A 235 -12.68 1.97 -3.07
N ALA A 236 -13.56 1.10 -2.59
CA ALA A 236 -13.54 -0.30 -2.93
C ALA A 236 -14.63 -0.52 -3.97
N ALA A 237 -14.29 -1.11 -5.11
CA ALA A 237 -15.24 -1.42 -6.16
C ALA A 237 -15.18 -2.90 -6.52
N LEU A 238 -16.37 -3.51 -6.59
CA LEU A 238 -16.60 -4.87 -7.03
C LEU A 238 -16.99 -4.83 -8.50
N VAL A 239 -16.15 -5.44 -9.34
CA VAL A 239 -16.30 -5.46 -10.79
C VAL A 239 -16.76 -6.85 -11.20
N GLY A 240 -17.87 -6.91 -11.93
CA GLY A 240 -18.40 -8.13 -12.51
C GLY A 240 -17.76 -8.39 -13.87
N LEU A 241 -17.32 -9.62 -14.06
CA LEU A 241 -16.79 -10.11 -15.31
C LEU A 241 -17.85 -11.02 -15.94
N LYS A 242 -18.46 -10.61 -17.04
CA LYS A 242 -19.51 -11.42 -17.70
C LYS A 242 -18.94 -12.07 -18.94
N ASN A 243 -19.07 -13.38 -19.06
CA ASN A 243 -18.75 -14.10 -20.30
C ASN A 243 -19.99 -14.28 -21.18
N ALA A 244 -19.79 -14.66 -22.44
CA ALA A 244 -20.86 -14.91 -23.41
C ALA A 244 -21.87 -15.99 -22.96
N LYS A 245 -21.46 -16.89 -22.06
CA LYS A 245 -22.29 -17.98 -21.49
C LYS A 245 -23.06 -17.57 -20.22
N GLY A 246 -23.03 -16.28 -19.85
CA GLY A 246 -23.76 -15.75 -18.70
C GLY A 246 -23.19 -16.09 -17.32
N ARG A 247 -22.01 -16.73 -17.24
CA ARG A 247 -21.31 -16.93 -15.96
C ARG A 247 -20.63 -15.62 -15.55
N SER A 248 -20.79 -15.26 -14.29
CA SER A 248 -20.19 -14.06 -13.70
C SER A 248 -19.09 -14.46 -12.71
N ASP A 249 -17.88 -13.97 -12.94
CA ASP A 249 -16.84 -13.89 -11.92
C ASP A 249 -16.74 -12.45 -11.44
N TYR A 250 -15.96 -12.23 -10.39
CA TYR A 250 -15.83 -10.93 -9.76
C TYR A 250 -14.37 -10.62 -9.42
N ALA A 251 -13.99 -9.36 -9.62
CA ALA A 251 -12.75 -8.78 -9.15
C ALA A 251 -13.05 -7.68 -8.13
N LEU A 252 -12.15 -7.49 -7.16
CA LEU A 252 -12.22 -6.35 -6.25
C LEU A 252 -11.03 -5.42 -6.52
N ILE A 253 -11.32 -4.13 -6.71
CA ILE A 253 -10.31 -3.11 -6.94
C ILE A 253 -10.36 -2.02 -5.86
N ASP A 254 -9.19 -1.47 -5.57
CA ASP A 254 -8.92 -0.31 -4.71
C ASP A 254 -8.64 0.88 -5.62
N LEU A 255 -9.49 1.89 -5.57
CA LEU A 255 -9.24 3.16 -6.24
C LEU A 255 -8.80 4.16 -5.19
N LYS A 256 -7.67 4.82 -5.41
CA LYS A 256 -7.09 5.71 -4.41
C LYS A 256 -6.56 6.97 -5.07
N GLU A 257 -6.85 8.11 -4.46
CA GLU A 257 -6.32 9.40 -4.90
C GLU A 257 -4.82 9.47 -4.71
N ALA A 258 -4.14 9.89 -5.78
CA ALA A 258 -2.75 10.26 -5.76
C ALA A 258 -2.63 11.76 -5.51
N THR A 259 -1.75 12.13 -4.59
CA THR A 259 -1.46 13.52 -4.25
C THR A 259 0.02 13.79 -4.43
N SER A 260 0.40 15.07 -4.49
CA SER A 260 1.81 15.43 -4.59
C SER A 260 2.62 14.87 -3.44
N PRO A 261 3.81 14.32 -3.72
CA PRO A 261 4.64 13.71 -2.71
C PRO A 261 5.20 14.78 -1.77
N ILE A 262 5.27 14.45 -0.50
CA ILE A 262 5.96 15.23 0.53
C ILE A 262 7.46 14.93 0.50
N ALA A 263 7.83 13.70 0.10
CA ALA A 263 9.22 13.31 -0.04
C ALA A 263 9.96 14.20 -1.06
N PRO A 264 11.15 14.70 -0.73
CA PRO A 264 11.91 15.57 -1.61
C PRO A 264 12.50 14.75 -2.78
N ALA A 265 12.18 15.18 -3.99
CA ALA A 265 12.81 14.65 -5.20
C ALA A 265 14.25 15.17 -5.34
N ALA A 266 15.10 14.38 -5.99
CA ALA A 266 16.47 14.80 -6.31
C ALA A 266 16.46 15.99 -7.28
N LYS A 267 17.44 16.88 -7.15
CA LYS A 267 17.58 18.05 -8.04
C LYS A 267 17.71 17.58 -9.49
N GLY A 268 16.83 18.09 -10.36
CA GLY A 268 16.82 17.75 -11.79
C GLY A 268 16.17 16.41 -12.13
N ALA A 269 15.59 15.71 -11.15
CA ALA A 269 14.81 14.50 -11.41
C ALA A 269 13.60 14.82 -12.30
N LYS A 270 13.42 14.03 -13.36
CA LYS A 270 12.25 14.11 -14.24
C LYS A 270 11.14 13.24 -13.64
N MET A 271 10.18 13.90 -13.02
CA MET A 271 9.00 13.25 -12.43
C MET A 271 7.83 13.26 -13.43
N PRO A 272 6.99 12.22 -13.46
CA PRO A 272 5.71 12.28 -14.16
C PRO A 272 4.87 13.46 -13.64
N LYS A 273 4.17 14.14 -14.56
CA LYS A 273 3.34 15.30 -14.22
C LYS A 273 2.05 14.90 -13.50
N ASP A 274 1.51 13.72 -13.82
CA ASP A 274 0.32 13.18 -13.15
C ASP A 274 0.74 12.31 -11.96
N GLU A 275 0.10 12.55 -10.82
CA GLU A 275 0.46 11.91 -9.55
C GLU A 275 0.16 10.41 -9.55
N ALA A 276 -0.91 9.95 -10.21
CA ALA A 276 -1.21 8.54 -10.32
C ALA A 276 -0.23 7.83 -11.24
N ILE A 277 0.15 8.45 -12.36
CA ILE A 277 1.21 7.93 -13.23
C ILE A 277 2.52 7.77 -12.44
N ARG A 278 2.90 8.78 -11.64
CA ARG A 278 4.08 8.71 -10.75
C ARG A 278 4.00 7.51 -9.81
N VAL A 279 2.87 7.31 -9.12
CA VAL A 279 2.70 6.19 -8.18
C VAL A 279 2.80 4.85 -8.89
N VAL A 280 2.20 4.71 -10.09
CA VAL A 280 2.23 3.45 -10.87
C VAL A 280 3.63 3.15 -11.41
N GLU A 281 4.33 4.15 -11.93
CA GLU A 281 5.72 3.98 -12.38
C GLU A 281 6.65 3.60 -11.23
N ALA A 282 6.52 4.27 -10.07
CA ALA A 282 7.24 3.89 -8.87
C ALA A 282 6.93 2.45 -8.44
N ALA A 283 5.66 2.02 -8.52
CA ALA A 283 5.27 0.64 -8.21
C ALA A 283 5.91 -0.37 -9.15
N ARG A 284 5.97 -0.08 -10.44
CA ARG A 284 6.65 -0.95 -11.42
C ARG A 284 8.15 -1.05 -11.14
N ALA A 285 8.78 0.04 -10.71
CA ALA A 285 10.21 0.06 -10.38
C ALA A 285 10.55 -0.62 -9.04
N LEU A 286 9.80 -0.33 -7.98
CA LEU A 286 10.13 -0.73 -6.61
C LEU A 286 9.43 -2.01 -6.15
N SER A 287 8.31 -2.36 -6.77
CA SER A 287 7.45 -3.47 -6.31
C SER A 287 6.72 -4.09 -7.51
N PRO A 288 7.45 -4.78 -8.42
CA PRO A 288 6.91 -5.20 -9.71
C PRO A 288 5.66 -6.09 -9.62
N HIS A 289 5.48 -6.89 -8.56
CA HIS A 289 4.27 -7.70 -8.36
C HIS A 289 3.04 -6.86 -8.02
N LEU A 290 3.27 -5.68 -7.43
CA LEU A 290 2.26 -4.67 -7.21
C LEU A 290 2.04 -3.84 -8.48
N GLY A 291 3.12 -3.35 -9.08
CA GLY A 291 3.09 -2.47 -10.25
C GLY A 291 2.46 -3.08 -11.50
N SER A 292 2.57 -4.41 -11.68
CA SER A 292 1.87 -5.12 -12.77
C SER A 292 0.35 -5.15 -12.58
N ARG A 293 -0.14 -4.86 -11.37
CA ARG A 293 -1.56 -4.90 -10.98
C ARG A 293 -2.11 -3.51 -10.66
N MET A 294 -1.45 -2.48 -11.20
CA MET A 294 -1.80 -1.08 -10.99
C MET A 294 -1.88 -0.32 -12.31
N VAL A 295 -2.83 0.60 -12.38
CA VAL A 295 -3.02 1.51 -13.52
C VAL A 295 -3.40 2.90 -13.03
N ALA A 296 -2.97 3.93 -13.75
CA ALA A 296 -3.34 5.31 -13.46
C ALA A 296 -4.68 5.59 -14.13
N ALA A 297 -5.49 6.46 -13.52
CA ALA A 297 -6.81 6.79 -14.01
C ALA A 297 -7.22 8.19 -13.53
N ARG A 298 -8.32 8.72 -14.06
CA ARG A 298 -8.90 9.97 -13.59
C ARG A 298 -10.39 9.83 -13.39
N ALA A 299 -10.87 10.30 -12.24
CA ALA A 299 -12.30 10.43 -11.98
C ALA A 299 -12.52 11.49 -10.90
N LEU A 300 -13.72 12.07 -10.85
CA LEU A 300 -14.10 13.07 -9.85
C LEU A 300 -13.14 14.26 -9.79
N ASP A 301 -12.61 14.69 -10.95
CA ASP A 301 -11.60 15.75 -11.08
C ASP A 301 -10.32 15.51 -10.23
N ARG A 302 -9.97 14.24 -10.02
CA ARG A 302 -8.78 13.81 -9.28
C ARG A 302 -7.96 12.80 -10.07
N SER A 303 -6.65 12.83 -9.79
CA SER A 303 -5.72 11.79 -10.23
C SER A 303 -5.86 10.60 -9.29
N LEU A 304 -6.27 9.46 -9.83
CA LEU A 304 -6.49 8.23 -9.07
C LEU A 304 -5.62 7.12 -9.63
N PHE A 305 -5.21 6.17 -8.81
CA PHE A 305 -4.71 4.90 -9.29
C PHE A 305 -5.66 3.79 -8.88
N VAL A 306 -5.80 2.81 -9.78
CA VAL A 306 -6.56 1.60 -9.56
C VAL A 306 -5.59 0.47 -9.30
N ARG A 307 -5.87 -0.30 -8.26
CA ARG A 307 -5.12 -1.51 -7.91
C ARG A 307 -6.07 -2.67 -7.69
N GLU A 308 -5.72 -3.84 -8.23
CA GLU A 308 -6.41 -5.07 -7.85
C GLU A 308 -6.09 -5.48 -6.40
N LEU A 309 -7.14 -5.74 -5.61
CA LEU A 309 -7.01 -6.24 -4.25
C LEU A 309 -6.89 -7.76 -4.22
N SER A 310 -5.66 -8.23 -4.01
CA SER A 310 -5.39 -9.63 -3.76
C SER A 310 -5.60 -9.95 -2.27
N PRO A 311 -6.37 -10.99 -1.90
CA PRO A 311 -6.52 -11.45 -0.51
C PRO A 311 -5.19 -11.71 0.21
N GLN A 312 -4.14 -12.00 -0.57
CA GLN A 312 -2.77 -12.30 -0.18
C GLN A 312 -1.99 -11.06 0.32
N ASP A 313 -2.46 -9.83 0.00
CA ASP A 313 -1.71 -8.60 0.29
C ASP A 313 -1.83 -8.22 1.79
N LEU A 314 -0.99 -8.84 2.63
CA LEU A 314 -0.98 -8.70 4.10
C LEU A 314 0.11 -7.72 4.59
N LYS A 315 -0.06 -7.15 5.80
CA LYS A 315 0.93 -6.28 6.46
C LYS A 315 1.88 -7.06 7.38
N LEU A 316 3.12 -6.58 7.51
CA LEU A 316 4.05 -6.99 8.56
C LEU A 316 3.85 -6.09 9.80
N GLU A 317 3.80 -6.69 10.99
CA GLU A 317 3.67 -6.00 12.28
C GLU A 317 4.66 -6.62 13.29
N VAL A 318 5.40 -5.79 14.04
CA VAL A 318 6.46 -6.21 14.99
C VAL A 318 5.92 -6.60 16.37
N GLU A 319 4.67 -6.25 16.69
CA GLU A 319 4.00 -6.53 17.97
C GLU A 319 3.84 -8.04 18.30
N GLN A 320 4.39 -8.92 17.46
CA GLN A 320 4.30 -10.38 17.58
C GLN A 320 5.66 -11.06 17.80
N PHE A 321 6.75 -10.32 18.03
CA PHE A 321 8.11 -10.88 18.02
C PHE A 321 8.82 -10.85 19.38
N SER A 322 9.56 -11.92 19.68
CA SER A 322 10.63 -11.88 20.68
C SER A 322 11.82 -11.04 20.16
N ALA A 323 12.69 -10.58 21.06
CA ALA A 323 13.85 -9.75 20.69
C ALA A 323 14.72 -10.37 19.58
N GLY A 324 15.01 -11.68 19.65
CA GLY A 324 15.79 -12.38 18.62
C GLY A 324 15.05 -12.51 17.28
N GLN A 325 13.73 -12.65 17.29
CA GLN A 325 12.92 -12.68 16.07
C GLN A 325 12.84 -11.30 15.42
N ALA A 326 12.79 -10.23 16.23
CA ALA A 326 12.75 -8.86 15.74
C ALA A 326 14.03 -8.47 14.99
N VAL A 327 15.22 -8.86 15.49
CA VAL A 327 16.50 -8.64 14.81
C VAL A 327 16.57 -9.40 13.48
N LYS A 328 16.18 -10.68 13.47
CA LYS A 328 16.16 -11.47 12.23
C LYS A 328 15.18 -10.92 11.19
N ALA A 329 14.01 -10.44 11.62
CA ALA A 329 13.01 -9.86 10.73
C ALA A 329 13.37 -8.46 10.21
N ALA A 330 14.34 -7.78 10.82
CA ALA A 330 14.81 -6.46 10.39
C ALA A 330 15.86 -6.53 9.27
N ARG A 331 16.56 -7.66 9.13
CA ARG A 331 17.46 -7.96 8.01
C ARG A 331 16.66 -8.16 6.72
#